data_AF-A0A7G6WSK3-F1
#
_entry.id   AF-A0A7G6WSK3-F1
#
_cell.length_a   1.000
_cell.length_b   1.000
_cell.length_c   1.000
_cell.angle_alpha   90.00
_cell.angle_beta   90.00
_cell.angle_gamma   90.00
#
_symmetry.space_group_name_H-M   'P 1'
#
loop_
_entity.id
_entity.type
_entity.pdbx_description
1 polymer ?
#
loop_
_entity_poly.entity_id
_entity_poly.type
_entity_poly.pdbx_seq_one_letter_code
_entity_poly.pdbx_strand_id
1 'polypeptide(L)'
;MSELERTRLEDLLGEPLIAPDPLIDVKQAAAVLGLTPSAVRSLLRSGVLPHEEPADGRRPTRTMRLAQVLAWAKEPSRITVAVAAGILGESATAVHRLTAVRLLNWYGGLLPLDRGEVEKLVTRRRDWLTLAEAASALRVSPEEVHDLLRSGALTHTSDVSRPVDQEQLPRSV
;
A
#
# COMPACT_ATOMS: atom_id res chain seq x y z
N MET A 1 -5.29 -24.69 -9.04
CA MET A 1 -6.51 -24.56 -8.23
C MET A 1 -6.97 -25.96 -7.90
N SER A 2 -7.00 -26.30 -6.61
CA SER A 2 -7.50 -27.59 -6.15
C SER A 2 -9.01 -27.70 -6.38
N GLU A 3 -9.53 -28.93 -6.40
CA GLU A 3 -10.97 -29.18 -6.55
C GLU A 3 -11.79 -28.52 -5.43
N LEU A 4 -11.26 -28.51 -4.20
CA LEU A 4 -11.86 -27.84 -3.04
C LEU A 4 -11.90 -26.31 -3.16
N GLU A 5 -10.85 -25.70 -3.72
CA GLU A 5 -10.85 -24.26 -4.03
C GLU A 5 -11.86 -23.91 -5.13
N ARG A 6 -12.02 -24.80 -6.13
CA ARG A 6 -12.99 -24.64 -7.19
C ARG A 6 -14.42 -24.65 -6.64
N THR A 7 -14.78 -25.66 -5.84
CA THR A 7 -16.11 -25.77 -5.22
C THR A 7 -16.42 -24.54 -4.36
N ARG A 8 -15.47 -24.09 -3.53
CA ARG A 8 -15.65 -22.88 -2.71
C ARG A 8 -15.89 -21.63 -3.57
N LEU A 9 -15.21 -21.50 -4.71
CA LEU A 9 -15.42 -20.38 -5.62
C LEU A 9 -16.78 -20.46 -6.32
N GLU A 10 -17.20 -21.64 -6.77
CA GLU A 10 -18.51 -21.85 -7.36
C GLU A 10 -19.64 -21.50 -6.36
N ASP A 11 -19.49 -21.87 -5.08
CA ASP A 11 -20.40 -21.49 -4.01
C ASP A 11 -20.46 -19.96 -3.81
N LEU A 12 -19.30 -19.29 -3.80
CA LEU A 12 -19.22 -17.82 -3.65
C LEU A 12 -19.81 -17.07 -4.84
N LEU A 13 -19.65 -17.61 -6.05
CA LEU A 13 -20.14 -17.00 -7.29
C LEU A 13 -21.62 -17.31 -7.54
N GLY A 14 -22.15 -18.37 -6.92
CA GLY A 14 -23.53 -18.85 -7.08
C GLY A 14 -23.80 -19.52 -8.43
N GLU A 15 -22.75 -19.88 -9.19
CA GLU A 15 -22.82 -20.51 -10.50
C GLU A 15 -21.57 -21.36 -10.79
N PRO A 16 -21.68 -22.42 -11.60
CA PRO A 16 -20.55 -23.27 -11.95
C PRO A 16 -19.52 -22.53 -12.80
N LEU A 17 -18.23 -22.82 -12.59
CA LEU A 17 -17.13 -22.27 -13.40
C LEU A 17 -17.05 -23.03 -14.73
N ILE A 18 -17.74 -22.52 -15.75
CA ILE A 18 -17.78 -23.11 -17.11
C ILE A 18 -16.50 -22.79 -17.90
N ALA A 19 -15.92 -21.60 -17.68
CA ALA A 19 -14.68 -21.15 -18.32
C ALA A 19 -13.52 -21.12 -17.30
N PRO A 20 -12.25 -21.28 -17.74
CA PRO A 20 -11.09 -21.18 -16.86
C PRO A 20 -10.93 -19.82 -16.17
N ASP A 21 -11.31 -18.73 -16.85
CA ASP A 21 -11.26 -17.36 -16.34
C ASP A 21 -12.52 -16.57 -16.78
N PRO A 22 -13.66 -16.79 -16.11
CA PRO A 22 -14.90 -16.14 -16.47
C PRO A 22 -14.88 -14.66 -16.14
N LEU A 23 -15.65 -13.87 -16.90
CA LEU A 23 -16.02 -12.54 -16.48
C LEU A 23 -17.06 -12.62 -15.37
N ILE A 24 -16.84 -11.85 -14.31
CA ILE A 24 -17.70 -11.74 -13.14
C ILE A 24 -18.26 -10.32 -12.99
N ASP A 25 -19.39 -10.21 -12.30
CA ASP A 25 -20.03 -8.94 -11.98
C ASP A 25 -19.57 -8.37 -10.63
N VAL A 26 -20.07 -7.17 -10.30
CA VAL A 26 -19.78 -6.47 -9.04
C VAL A 26 -20.18 -7.28 -7.81
N LYS A 27 -21.29 -8.03 -7.86
CA LYS A 27 -21.79 -8.81 -6.72
C LYS A 27 -20.88 -10.01 -6.47
N GLN A 28 -20.48 -10.69 -7.53
CA GLN A 28 -19.53 -11.80 -7.51
C GLN A 28 -18.15 -11.34 -7.03
N ALA A 29 -17.63 -10.23 -7.55
CA ALA A 29 -16.38 -9.65 -7.07
C ALA A 29 -16.45 -9.24 -5.59
N ALA A 30 -17.59 -8.68 -5.15
CA ALA A 30 -17.81 -8.35 -3.74
C ALA A 30 -17.73 -9.61 -2.84
N ALA A 31 -18.31 -10.73 -3.26
CA ALA A 31 -18.22 -12.00 -2.56
C ALA A 31 -16.79 -12.54 -2.48
N VAL A 32 -16.05 -12.50 -3.60
CA VAL A 32 -14.64 -12.94 -3.66
C VAL A 32 -13.74 -12.08 -2.77
N LEU A 33 -13.95 -10.76 -2.76
CA LEU A 33 -13.14 -9.81 -2.01
C LEU A 33 -13.57 -9.63 -0.54
N GLY A 34 -14.72 -10.18 -0.14
CA GLY A 34 -15.30 -9.92 1.19
C GLY A 34 -15.68 -8.45 1.40
N LEU A 35 -16.03 -7.73 0.33
CA LEU A 35 -16.38 -6.31 0.34
C LEU A 35 -17.88 -6.11 0.05
N THR A 36 -18.37 -4.88 0.23
CA THR A 36 -19.71 -4.52 -0.22
C THR A 36 -19.72 -4.23 -1.73
N PRO A 37 -20.84 -4.45 -2.45
CA PRO A 37 -20.96 -4.06 -3.85
C PRO A 37 -20.69 -2.57 -4.11
N SER A 38 -21.05 -1.69 -3.16
CA SER A 38 -20.75 -0.26 -3.26
C SER A 38 -19.25 0.04 -3.18
N ALA A 39 -18.52 -0.66 -2.30
CA ALA A 39 -17.07 -0.56 -2.21
C ALA A 39 -16.41 -1.02 -3.51
N VAL A 40 -16.81 -2.17 -4.06
CA VAL A 40 -16.30 -2.67 -5.35
C VAL A 40 -16.54 -1.66 -6.48
N ARG A 41 -17.75 -1.09 -6.59
CA ARG A 41 -18.02 -0.02 -7.58
C ARG A 41 -17.14 1.21 -7.37
N SER A 42 -16.81 1.53 -6.13
CA SER A 42 -15.89 2.63 -5.85
C SER A 42 -14.48 2.30 -6.34
N LEU A 43 -13.99 1.10 -6.08
CA LEU A 43 -12.67 0.63 -6.53
C LEU A 43 -12.56 0.57 -8.06
N LEU A 44 -13.63 0.16 -8.74
CA LEU A 44 -13.72 0.19 -10.20
C LEU A 44 -13.65 1.62 -10.74
N ARG A 45 -14.45 2.54 -10.18
CA ARG A 45 -14.45 3.95 -10.60
C ARG A 45 -13.13 4.66 -10.36
N SER A 46 -12.39 4.28 -9.32
CA SER A 46 -11.06 4.83 -9.04
C SER A 46 -9.94 4.16 -9.84
N GLY A 47 -10.23 3.16 -10.68
CA GLY A 47 -9.22 2.42 -11.46
C GLY A 47 -8.34 1.49 -10.62
N VAL A 48 -8.74 1.20 -9.38
CA VAL A 48 -7.97 0.39 -8.42
C VAL A 48 -8.17 -1.10 -8.66
N LEU A 49 -9.40 -1.47 -8.99
CA LEU A 49 -9.73 -2.84 -9.39
C LEU A 49 -9.74 -2.91 -10.93
N PRO A 50 -9.04 -3.89 -11.53
CA PRO A 50 -9.00 -4.03 -12.98
C PRO A 50 -10.39 -4.37 -13.53
N HIS A 51 -10.71 -3.83 -14.70
CA HIS A 51 -11.91 -4.18 -15.46
C HIS A 51 -11.66 -4.11 -16.96
N GLU A 52 -12.39 -4.93 -17.70
CA GLU A 52 -12.46 -4.91 -19.16
C GLU A 52 -13.55 -3.95 -19.60
N GLU A 53 -13.21 -3.04 -20.51
CA GLU A 53 -14.19 -2.25 -21.22
C GLU A 53 -14.90 -3.14 -22.27
N PRO A 54 -16.23 -3.05 -22.41
CA PRO A 54 -16.94 -3.74 -23.47
C PRO A 54 -16.46 -3.30 -24.86
N ALA A 55 -16.17 -4.26 -25.74
CA ALA A 55 -15.84 -4.00 -27.14
C ALA A 55 -16.97 -3.27 -27.91
N ASP A 56 -18.23 -3.42 -27.49
CA ASP A 56 -19.41 -3.02 -28.29
C ASP A 56 -20.27 -1.89 -27.69
N GLY A 57 -19.73 -1.06 -26.78
CA GLY A 57 -20.44 0.12 -26.24
C GLY A 57 -21.69 -0.16 -25.37
N ARG A 58 -22.09 -1.42 -25.21
CA ARG A 58 -23.10 -1.86 -24.22
C ARG A 58 -22.42 -2.01 -22.86
N ARG A 59 -22.99 -1.50 -21.78
CA ARG A 59 -22.51 -1.78 -20.40
C ARG A 59 -22.76 -3.26 -20.09
N PRO A 60 -21.76 -4.16 -20.15
CA PRO A 60 -21.99 -5.52 -19.75
C PRO A 60 -22.09 -5.53 -18.23
N THR A 61 -22.94 -6.39 -17.68
CA THR A 61 -23.07 -6.54 -16.22
C THR A 61 -21.82 -7.19 -15.62
N ARG A 62 -21.05 -7.93 -16.43
CA ARG A 62 -19.81 -8.63 -16.07
C ARG A 62 -18.63 -7.98 -16.79
N THR A 63 -17.71 -7.40 -16.02
CA THR A 63 -16.60 -6.58 -16.54
C THR A 63 -15.25 -6.95 -15.95
N MET A 64 -15.16 -7.95 -15.08
CA MET A 64 -13.91 -8.27 -14.38
C MET A 64 -13.54 -9.72 -14.60
N ARG A 65 -12.28 -10.02 -14.91
CA ARG A 65 -11.79 -11.41 -14.94
C ARG A 65 -11.65 -11.94 -13.53
N LEU A 66 -12.17 -13.15 -13.27
CA LEU A 66 -12.04 -13.79 -11.96
C LEU A 66 -10.57 -13.92 -11.55
N ALA A 67 -9.68 -14.32 -12.47
CA ALA A 67 -8.25 -14.45 -12.19
C ALA A 67 -7.63 -13.12 -11.76
N GLN A 68 -8.01 -12.00 -12.39
CA GLN A 68 -7.53 -10.66 -12.01
C GLN A 68 -8.04 -10.25 -10.63
N VAL A 69 -9.31 -10.51 -10.31
CA VAL A 69 -9.88 -10.21 -8.99
C VAL A 69 -9.23 -11.06 -7.90
N LEU A 70 -8.96 -12.35 -8.17
CA LEU A 70 -8.24 -13.23 -7.24
C LEU A 70 -6.78 -12.81 -7.05
N ALA A 71 -6.10 -12.39 -8.11
CA ALA A 71 -4.74 -11.86 -8.02
C ALA A 71 -4.73 -10.58 -7.17
N TRP A 72 -5.66 -9.67 -7.42
CA TRP A 72 -5.82 -8.43 -6.64
C TRP A 72 -6.14 -8.73 -5.17
N ALA A 73 -6.95 -9.74 -4.87
CA ALA A 73 -7.28 -10.15 -3.50
C ALA A 73 -6.05 -10.62 -2.72
N LYS A 74 -5.09 -11.27 -3.39
CA LYS A 74 -3.85 -11.73 -2.77
C LYS A 74 -2.88 -10.59 -2.51
N GLU A 75 -2.79 -9.66 -3.47
CA GLU A 75 -1.84 -8.56 -3.41
C GLU A 75 -2.46 -7.28 -3.99
N PRO A 76 -3.22 -6.54 -3.17
CA PRO A 76 -3.85 -5.32 -3.65
C PRO A 76 -2.81 -4.22 -3.81
N SER A 77 -2.84 -3.54 -4.96
CA SER A 77 -2.01 -2.35 -5.21
C SER A 77 -2.33 -1.20 -4.25
N ARG A 78 -3.55 -1.18 -3.72
CA ARG A 78 -4.05 -0.16 -2.80
C ARG A 78 -4.33 -0.75 -1.44
N ILE A 79 -3.87 -0.08 -0.39
CA ILE A 79 -3.92 -0.61 0.97
C ILE A 79 -4.49 0.41 1.96
N THR A 80 -4.95 -0.11 3.11
CA THR A 80 -5.41 0.71 4.23
C THR A 80 -4.22 1.34 4.98
N VAL A 81 -4.51 2.34 5.81
CA VAL A 81 -3.52 2.92 6.73
C VAL A 81 -2.94 1.87 7.68
N ALA A 82 -3.78 0.94 8.17
CA ALA A 82 -3.34 -0.14 9.07
C ALA A 82 -2.34 -1.10 8.40
N VAL A 83 -2.60 -1.49 7.14
CA VAL A 83 -1.67 -2.36 6.39
C VAL A 83 -0.36 -1.61 6.12
N ALA A 84 -0.44 -0.33 5.71
CA ALA A 84 0.76 0.47 5.49
C ALA A 84 1.58 0.66 6.78
N ALA A 85 0.93 0.87 7.91
CA ALA A 85 1.55 0.96 9.23
C ALA A 85 2.33 -0.32 9.56
N GLY A 86 1.74 -1.49 9.29
CA GLY A 86 2.40 -2.79 9.44
C GLY A 86 3.64 -2.94 8.53
N ILE A 87 3.54 -2.55 7.26
CA ILE A 87 4.66 -2.62 6.29
C ILE A 87 5.80 -1.68 6.71
N LEU A 88 5.48 -0.47 7.18
CA LEU A 88 6.46 0.53 7.59
C LEU A 88 7.05 0.27 8.98
N GLY A 89 6.44 -0.61 9.79
CA GLY A 89 6.79 -0.77 11.20
C GLY A 89 6.46 0.45 12.05
N GLU A 90 5.38 1.17 11.69
CA GLU A 90 5.02 2.47 12.27
C GLU A 90 3.61 2.46 12.86
N SER A 91 3.26 3.51 13.60
CA SER A 91 1.86 3.73 14.02
C SER A 91 1.00 4.30 12.90
N ALA A 92 -0.32 4.13 12.97
CA ALA A 92 -1.26 4.75 12.02
C ALA A 92 -1.11 6.29 12.00
N THR A 93 -0.88 6.92 13.15
CA THR A 93 -0.62 8.36 13.27
C THR A 93 0.65 8.76 12.51
N ALA A 94 1.72 7.97 12.60
CA ALA A 94 2.95 8.22 11.86
C ALA A 94 2.72 8.09 10.34
N VAL A 95 1.94 7.11 9.89
CA VAL A 95 1.55 6.99 8.46
C VAL A 95 0.79 8.23 7.99
N HIS A 96 -0.19 8.72 8.76
CA HIS A 96 -0.88 9.97 8.43
C HIS A 96 0.08 11.16 8.33
N ARG A 97 1.05 11.28 9.24
CA ARG A 97 2.06 12.31 9.15
C ARG A 97 2.92 12.20 7.88
N LEU A 98 3.31 10.98 7.47
CA LEU A 98 4.03 10.75 6.21
C LEU A 98 3.23 11.24 4.99
N THR A 99 1.90 11.12 5.01
CA THR A 99 1.05 11.69 3.96
C THR A 99 0.98 13.21 4.02
N ALA A 100 0.95 13.79 5.23
CA ALA A 100 0.92 15.24 5.42
C ALA A 100 2.20 15.93 4.92
N VAL A 101 3.36 15.28 5.09
CA VAL A 101 4.66 15.76 4.57
C VAL A 101 4.95 15.31 3.14
N ARG A 102 3.98 14.71 2.44
CA ARG A 102 4.07 14.27 1.04
C ARG A 102 5.15 13.22 0.76
N LEU A 103 5.49 12.40 1.76
CA LEU A 103 6.31 11.20 1.58
C LEU A 103 5.51 10.01 1.03
N LEU A 104 4.19 10.01 1.26
CA LEU A 104 3.23 9.09 0.67
C LEU A 104 2.08 9.89 0.06
N ASN A 105 1.54 9.44 -1.07
CA ASN A 105 0.37 10.08 -1.66
C ASN A 105 -0.91 9.52 -1.04
N TRP A 106 -1.83 10.42 -0.69
CA TRP A 106 -3.18 10.05 -0.23
C TRP A 106 -4.16 10.17 -1.39
N TYR A 107 -4.75 9.03 -1.79
CA TYR A 107 -5.70 9.00 -2.90
C TYR A 107 -7.16 8.87 -2.45
N GLY A 108 -7.39 8.87 -1.13
CA GLY A 108 -8.74 8.83 -0.56
C GLY A 108 -9.42 7.46 -0.60
N GLY A 109 -10.65 7.44 -0.08
CA GLY A 109 -11.47 6.24 0.01
C GLY A 109 -10.99 5.23 1.07
N LEU A 110 -11.46 4.00 0.93
CA LEU A 110 -11.19 2.91 1.88
C LEU A 110 -9.74 2.39 1.81
N LEU A 111 -9.08 2.54 0.66
CA LEU A 111 -7.70 2.09 0.40
C LEU A 111 -6.84 3.29 -0.04
N PRO A 112 -6.56 4.21 0.89
CA PRO A 112 -6.03 5.54 0.56
C PRO A 112 -4.57 5.56 0.15
N LEU A 113 -3.83 4.46 0.29
CA LEU A 113 -2.39 4.39 0.04
C LEU A 113 -2.05 3.40 -1.09
N ASP A 114 -1.00 3.70 -1.84
CA ASP A 114 -0.41 2.77 -2.79
C ASP A 114 0.62 1.88 -2.08
N ARG A 115 0.52 0.57 -2.25
CA ARG A 115 1.42 -0.39 -1.62
C ARG A 115 2.85 -0.23 -2.14
N GLY A 116 3.01 -0.05 -3.45
CA GLY A 116 4.33 0.11 -4.07
C GLY A 116 5.03 1.38 -3.60
N GLU A 117 4.31 2.49 -3.41
CA GLU A 117 4.86 3.69 -2.77
C GLU A 117 5.31 3.44 -1.34
N VAL A 118 4.51 2.72 -0.55
CA VAL A 118 4.84 2.39 0.84
C VAL A 118 6.09 1.51 0.92
N GLU A 119 6.20 0.47 0.09
CA GLU A 119 7.37 -0.43 0.04
C GLU A 119 8.63 0.28 -0.48
N LYS A 120 8.49 1.17 -1.48
CA LYS A 120 9.59 2.03 -1.92
C LYS A 120 10.05 2.95 -0.79
N LEU A 121 9.13 3.49 0.00
CA LEU A 121 9.47 4.32 1.16
C LEU A 121 10.22 3.52 2.23
N VAL A 122 9.85 2.26 2.50
CA VAL A 122 10.63 1.38 3.40
C VAL A 122 12.07 1.26 2.92
N THR A 123 12.29 1.07 1.62
CA THR A 123 13.63 0.94 1.05
C THR A 123 14.41 2.25 1.17
N ARG A 124 13.79 3.39 0.86
CA ARG A 124 14.41 4.72 1.00
C ARG A 124 14.76 5.07 2.45
N ARG A 125 13.96 4.62 3.42
CA ARG A 125 14.16 4.89 4.86
C ARG A 125 15.18 3.96 5.51
N ARG A 126 15.73 2.95 4.81
CA ARG A 126 16.69 2.01 5.40
C ARG A 126 17.91 2.70 5.99
N ASP A 127 18.40 3.71 5.29
CA ASP A 127 19.58 4.46 5.69
C ASP A 127 19.22 5.74 6.46
N TRP A 128 17.95 5.93 6.84
CA TRP A 128 17.51 7.10 7.61
C TRP A 128 17.41 6.78 9.10
N LEU A 129 18.12 7.59 9.87
CA LEU A 129 18.32 7.41 11.30
C LEU A 129 17.44 8.37 12.09
N THR A 130 16.90 7.86 13.19
CA THR A 130 16.38 8.68 14.29
C THR A 130 17.50 9.51 14.92
N LEU A 131 17.15 10.55 15.66
CA LEU A 131 18.14 11.35 16.40
C LEU A 131 18.96 10.48 17.38
N ALA A 132 18.32 9.49 18.02
CA ALA A 132 18.99 8.60 18.95
C ALA A 132 20.01 7.67 18.26
N GLU A 133 19.65 7.10 17.11
CA GLU A 133 20.56 6.26 16.31
C GLU A 133 21.74 7.08 15.78
N ALA A 134 21.47 8.29 15.27
CA ALA A 134 22.52 9.20 14.81
C ALA A 134 23.44 9.64 15.95
N ALA A 135 22.89 9.95 17.13
CA ALA A 135 23.65 10.31 18.33
C ALA A 135 24.57 9.18 18.77
N SER A 136 24.06 7.95 18.76
CA SER A 136 24.85 6.75 19.07
C SER A 136 26.00 6.55 18.06
N ALA A 137 25.73 6.71 16.77
CA ALA A 137 26.75 6.58 15.72
C ALA A 137 27.85 7.66 15.81
N LEU A 138 27.47 8.90 16.15
CA LEU A 138 28.39 10.02 16.31
C LEU A 138 29.06 10.08 17.69
N ARG A 139 28.60 9.27 18.66
CA ARG A 139 29.01 9.30 20.09
C ARG A 139 28.81 10.67 20.74
N VAL A 140 27.67 11.28 20.45
CA VAL A 140 27.22 12.60 20.93
C VAL A 140 25.83 12.47 21.55
N SER A 141 25.30 13.54 22.15
CA SER A 141 23.91 13.55 22.62
C SER A 141 22.91 13.76 21.48
N PRO A 142 21.64 13.34 21.62
CA PRO A 142 20.58 13.69 20.67
C PRO A 142 20.40 15.20 20.48
N GLU A 143 20.63 16.00 21.52
CA GLU A 143 20.62 17.47 21.46
C GLU A 143 21.73 18.00 20.56
N GLU A 144 22.95 17.45 20.64
CA GLU A 144 24.06 17.82 19.76
C GLU A 144 23.75 17.48 18.30
N VAL A 145 23.12 16.33 18.02
CA VAL A 145 22.66 16.00 16.65
C VAL A 145 21.64 17.03 16.16
N HIS A 146 20.72 17.45 17.03
CA HIS A 146 19.74 18.47 16.68
C HIS A 146 20.41 19.82 16.37
N ASP A 147 21.45 20.20 17.12
CA ASP A 147 22.21 21.43 16.85
C ASP A 147 23.03 21.33 15.55
N LEU A 148 23.56 20.15 15.21
CA LEU A 148 24.21 19.89 13.92
C LEU A 148 23.24 20.01 12.75
N LEU A 149 22.01 19.49 12.88
CA LEU A 149 20.96 19.68 11.89
C LEU A 149 20.55 21.16 11.76
N ARG A 150 20.39 21.86 12.89
CA ARG A 150 20.00 23.29 12.91
C ARG A 150 21.06 24.19 12.29
N SER A 151 22.34 23.89 12.50
CA SER A 151 23.47 24.63 11.92
C SER A 151 23.74 24.29 10.46
N GLY A 152 23.11 23.24 9.92
CA GLY A 152 23.33 22.74 8.56
C GLY A 152 24.59 21.89 8.39
N ALA A 153 25.26 21.51 9.49
CA ALA A 153 26.37 20.56 9.47
C ALA A 153 25.89 19.13 9.12
N LEU A 154 24.63 18.82 9.43
CA LEU A 154 23.90 17.68 8.88
C LEU A 154 22.71 18.18 8.05
N THR A 155 22.43 17.48 6.96
CA THR A 155 21.27 17.73 6.09
C THR A 155 20.07 16.94 6.60
N HIS A 156 18.92 17.60 6.69
CA HIS A 156 17.66 16.96 7.01
C HIS A 156 17.19 16.02 5.90
N THR A 157 16.73 14.83 6.27
CA THR A 157 15.82 14.07 5.42
C THR A 157 14.43 14.71 5.43
N SER A 158 13.59 14.30 4.48
CA SER A 158 12.17 14.69 4.44
C SER A 158 11.30 14.03 5.52
N ASP A 159 11.83 13.05 6.29
CA ASP A 159 11.11 12.40 7.39
C ASP A 159 11.56 12.96 8.74
N VAL A 160 10.69 13.75 9.37
CA VAL A 160 10.95 14.37 10.67
C VAL A 160 11.25 13.33 11.77
N SER A 161 10.71 12.11 11.67
CA SER A 161 11.02 11.07 12.65
C SER A 161 12.36 10.37 12.42
N ARG A 162 12.93 10.49 11.23
CA ARG A 162 14.24 9.93 10.87
C ARG A 162 15.06 10.99 10.13
N PRO A 163 15.42 12.09 10.80
CA PRO A 163 15.87 13.31 10.13
C PRO A 163 17.30 13.24 9.60
N VAL A 164 18.06 12.19 9.90
CA VAL A 164 19.49 12.09 9.53
C VAL A 164 19.68 10.97 8.52
N ASP A 165 20.43 11.23 7.45
CA ASP A 165 20.87 10.18 6.52
C ASP A 165 22.17 9.55 7.04
N GLN A 166 22.23 8.23 7.13
CA GLN A 166 23.37 7.46 7.60
C GLN A 166 24.61 7.71 6.74
N GLU A 167 24.47 8.03 5.45
CA GLU A 167 25.61 8.34 4.58
C GLU A 167 26.40 9.58 5.03
N GLN A 168 25.76 10.47 5.79
CA GLN A 168 26.38 11.68 6.32
C GLN A 168 27.22 11.40 7.57
N LEU A 169 27.06 10.22 8.18
CA LEU A 169 27.76 9.86 9.40
C LEU A 169 29.08 9.15 9.07
N PRO A 170 30.13 9.34 9.88
CA PRO A 170 31.36 8.58 9.72
C PRO A 170 31.06 7.09 9.80
N ARG A 171 31.54 6.32 8.82
CA ARG A 171 31.41 4.86 8.86
C ARG A 171 32.21 4.34 10.04
N SER A 172 31.53 3.76 11.02
CA SER A 172 32.19 3.01 12.09
C SER A 172 33.05 1.91 11.46
N VAL A 173 34.36 2.02 11.65
CA VAL A 173 35.35 0.97 11.30
C VAL A 173 35.23 -0.17 12.31
#